data_AF-A0AA88WW44-F1
#
_entry.id   AF-A0AA88WW44-F1
#
_cell.length_a   1.000
_cell.length_b   1.000
_cell.length_c   1.000
_cell.angle_alpha   90.00
_cell.angle_beta   90.00
_cell.angle_gamma   90.00
#
_symmetry.space_group_name_H-M   'P 1'
#
loop_
_entity.id
_entity.type
_entity.pdbx_description
1 polymer ?
#
loop_
_entity_poly.entity_id
_entity_poly.type
_entity_poly.pdbx_seq_one_letter_code
_entity_poly.pdbx_strand_id
1 'polypeptide(L)'
;MLFYLTTLNLARFLQEDAPDLGENPDRQTVAAVDAWKHSDFLCKNYILNGLDNALYNVYSPMVNAKALWESLERKYKTEDAGSKKFVVGKFLDFKMVDSKTVISQVQEFQLILHDIHAEGMVLGESFQVAALIEKLPPTWKDFKNYLKHKRKEMKLEDLIVRLRIEEDNRKSEKKAGNYHQEAKANVVEQELCAIVLVRRVCKFGVLLFPDVLPVYPERLFVRRPLAPLRDE
;
A
#
# COMPACT_ATOMS: atom_id res chain seq x y z
N MET A 1 17.67 -14.26 17.50
CA MET A 1 18.03 -15.66 17.17
C MET A 1 18.10 -15.91 15.67
N LEU A 2 16.97 -15.86 14.93
CA LEU A 2 16.90 -16.29 13.52
C LEU A 2 17.98 -15.68 12.60
N PHE A 3 18.16 -14.36 12.59
CA PHE A 3 19.20 -13.67 11.80
C PHE A 3 20.61 -14.22 12.01
N TYR A 4 20.98 -14.55 13.26
CA TYR A 4 22.28 -15.12 13.60
C TYR A 4 22.44 -16.53 13.01
N LEU A 5 21.40 -17.37 13.11
CA LEU A 5 21.39 -18.70 12.49
C LEU A 5 21.44 -18.62 10.95
N THR A 6 20.84 -17.59 10.34
CA THR A 6 20.99 -17.31 8.90
C THR A 6 22.44 -16.97 8.54
N THR A 7 23.13 -16.13 9.33
CA THR A 7 24.56 -15.82 9.07
C THR A 7 25.49 -17.03 9.24
N LEU A 8 25.08 -18.04 10.00
CA LEU A 8 25.80 -19.32 10.13
C LEU A 8 25.39 -20.38 9.10
N ASN A 9 24.48 -20.07 8.18
CA ASN A 9 23.86 -21.01 7.23
C ASN A 9 23.14 -22.21 7.90
N LEU A 10 22.59 -21.98 9.10
CA LEU A 10 21.88 -22.98 9.91
C LEU A 10 20.35 -22.78 9.98
N ALA A 11 19.83 -21.68 9.41
CA ALA A 11 18.38 -21.36 9.48
C ALA A 11 17.46 -22.44 8.87
N ARG A 12 17.94 -23.22 7.89
CA ARG A 12 17.16 -24.29 7.25
C ARG A 12 16.79 -25.45 8.18
N PHE A 13 17.64 -25.76 9.16
CA PHE A 13 17.41 -26.82 10.15
C PHE A 13 16.28 -26.49 11.15
N LEU A 14 15.69 -25.30 11.06
CA LEU A 14 14.50 -24.91 11.82
C LEU A 14 13.19 -25.34 11.14
N GLN A 15 13.25 -25.84 9.88
CA GLN A 15 12.09 -26.14 9.04
C GLN A 15 12.22 -27.47 8.28
N GLU A 16 13.42 -27.77 7.76
CA GLU A 16 13.72 -29.01 7.06
C GLU A 16 13.76 -30.20 8.03
N ASP A 17 13.24 -31.35 7.58
CA ASP A 17 13.37 -32.63 8.27
C ASP A 17 14.68 -33.34 7.88
N ALA A 18 15.07 -34.35 8.66
CA ALA A 18 16.27 -35.14 8.37
C ALA A 18 16.13 -35.88 7.02
N PRO A 19 17.19 -35.97 6.19
CA PRO A 19 17.14 -36.75 4.96
C PRO A 19 16.96 -38.23 5.27
N ASP A 20 16.14 -38.91 4.45
CA ASP A 20 15.87 -40.33 4.61
C ASP A 20 17.07 -41.19 4.18
N LEU A 21 17.34 -42.26 4.94
CA LEU A 21 18.28 -43.30 4.61
C LEU A 21 17.50 -44.42 3.93
N GLY A 22 17.32 -44.31 2.61
CA GLY A 22 16.66 -45.33 1.79
C GLY A 22 17.31 -46.72 1.93
N GLU A 23 16.59 -47.77 1.51
CA GLU A 23 16.85 -49.18 1.89
C GLU A 23 18.28 -49.70 1.67
N ASN A 24 19.03 -49.12 0.72
CA ASN A 24 20.46 -49.42 0.50
C ASN A 24 21.25 -48.11 0.38
N PRO A 25 21.64 -47.47 1.50
CA PRO A 25 22.31 -46.18 1.47
C PRO A 25 23.78 -46.37 1.07
N ASP A 26 24.22 -45.65 0.04
CA ASP A 26 25.64 -45.63 -0.31
C ASP A 26 26.46 -44.81 0.70
N ARG A 27 27.80 -44.90 0.59
CA ARG A 27 28.72 -44.20 1.49
C ARG A 27 28.57 -42.67 1.42
N GLN A 28 28.11 -42.11 0.31
CA GLN A 28 27.90 -40.66 0.16
C GLN A 28 26.62 -40.22 0.89
N THR A 29 25.56 -41.02 0.78
CA THR A 29 24.26 -40.84 1.43
C THR A 29 24.40 -40.88 2.95
N VAL A 30 25.12 -41.87 3.49
CA VAL A 30 25.43 -41.94 4.93
C VAL A 30 26.22 -40.71 5.39
N ALA A 31 27.28 -40.33 4.66
CA ALA A 31 28.10 -39.15 5.00
C ALA A 31 27.30 -37.84 4.95
N ALA A 32 26.38 -37.69 3.99
CA ALA A 32 25.49 -36.53 3.90
C ALA A 32 24.51 -36.45 5.07
N VAL A 33 23.93 -37.58 5.48
CA VAL A 33 23.03 -37.65 6.64
C VAL A 33 23.77 -37.37 7.94
N ASP A 34 24.99 -37.86 8.12
CA ASP A 34 25.77 -37.56 9.33
C ASP A 34 26.25 -36.09 9.37
N ALA A 35 26.60 -35.51 8.22
CA ALA A 35 26.86 -34.06 8.10
C ALA A 35 25.61 -33.21 8.41
N TRP A 36 24.42 -33.67 8.01
CA TRP A 36 23.14 -33.05 8.36
C TRP A 36 22.90 -33.11 9.87
N LYS A 37 23.03 -34.30 10.50
CA LYS A 37 22.86 -34.47 11.96
C LYS A 37 23.83 -33.61 12.77
N HIS A 38 25.08 -33.50 12.32
CA HIS A 38 26.06 -32.62 12.97
C HIS A 38 25.63 -31.14 12.89
N SER A 39 25.10 -30.71 11.75
CA SER A 39 24.63 -29.34 11.53
C SER A 39 23.36 -29.02 12.32
N ASP A 40 22.41 -29.96 12.41
CA ASP A 40 21.23 -29.86 13.27
C ASP A 40 21.62 -29.78 14.76
N PHE A 41 22.55 -30.64 15.20
CA PHE A 41 23.09 -30.59 16.56
C PHE A 41 23.70 -29.22 16.88
N LEU A 42 24.52 -28.65 15.98
CA LEU A 42 25.07 -27.31 16.16
C LEU A 42 23.96 -26.26 16.23
N CYS A 43 22.98 -26.30 15.32
CA CYS A 43 21.84 -25.38 15.32
C CYS A 43 21.06 -25.42 16.63
N LYS A 44 20.71 -26.62 17.12
CA LYS A 44 20.05 -26.85 18.42
C LYS A 44 20.87 -26.22 19.56
N ASN A 45 22.18 -26.45 19.61
CA ASN A 45 23.04 -25.90 20.67
C ASN A 45 23.13 -24.36 20.61
N TYR A 46 23.19 -23.74 19.42
CA TYR A 46 23.16 -22.29 19.30
C TYR A 46 21.84 -21.67 19.80
N ILE A 47 20.70 -22.35 19.60
CA ILE A 47 19.41 -21.92 20.16
C ILE A 47 19.45 -22.05 21.69
N LEU A 48 19.86 -23.21 22.21
CA LEU A 48 19.92 -23.47 23.65
C LEU A 48 20.86 -22.51 24.40
N ASN A 49 22.01 -22.16 23.81
CA ASN A 49 22.95 -21.17 24.36
C ASN A 49 22.38 -19.74 24.43
N GLY A 50 21.28 -19.46 23.71
CA GLY A 50 20.54 -18.19 23.79
C GLY A 50 19.43 -18.18 24.84
N LEU A 51 19.18 -19.29 25.53
CA LEU A 51 18.15 -19.42 26.56
C LEU A 51 18.75 -19.19 27.96
N ASP A 52 17.94 -18.69 28.89
CA ASP A 52 18.29 -18.72 30.31
C ASP A 52 18.29 -20.16 30.87
N ASN A 53 18.88 -20.35 32.06
CA ASN A 53 19.02 -21.67 32.68
C ASN A 53 17.69 -22.40 32.92
N ALA A 54 16.59 -21.68 33.22
CA ALA A 54 15.30 -22.30 33.47
C ALA A 54 14.68 -22.80 32.16
N LEU A 55 14.79 -22.01 31.09
CA LEU A 55 14.36 -22.41 29.75
C LEU A 55 15.25 -23.52 29.19
N TYR A 56 16.57 -23.44 29.34
CA TYR A 56 17.51 -24.49 28.92
C TYR A 56 17.12 -25.86 29.48
N ASN A 57 16.80 -25.95 30.77
CA ASN A 57 16.40 -27.20 31.41
C ASN A 57 15.10 -27.78 30.84
N VAL A 58 14.14 -26.93 30.47
CA VAL A 58 12.87 -27.35 29.83
C VAL A 58 13.08 -27.82 28.39
N TYR A 59 14.00 -27.18 27.66
CA TYR A 59 14.11 -27.30 26.20
C TYR A 59 15.28 -28.17 25.71
N SER A 60 16.30 -28.43 26.53
CA SER A 60 17.43 -29.31 26.21
C SER A 60 17.05 -30.75 25.80
N PRO A 61 15.97 -31.38 26.30
CA PRO A 61 15.57 -32.74 25.88
C PRO A 61 14.99 -32.83 24.46
N MET A 62 14.71 -31.70 23.79
CA MET A 62 14.15 -31.69 22.42
C MET A 62 15.05 -32.44 21.43
N VAL A 63 14.47 -33.23 20.52
CA VAL A 63 15.24 -34.18 19.69
C VAL A 63 16.17 -33.47 18.70
N ASN A 64 15.68 -32.46 17.99
CA ASN A 64 16.38 -31.74 16.92
C ASN A 64 16.13 -30.22 17.01
N ALA A 65 16.78 -29.42 16.16
CA ALA A 65 16.65 -27.96 16.16
C ALA A 65 15.24 -27.50 15.76
N LYS A 66 14.60 -28.18 14.80
CA LYS A 66 13.23 -27.92 14.35
C LYS A 66 12.21 -28.04 15.48
N ALA A 67 12.14 -29.18 16.18
CA ALA A 67 11.18 -29.41 17.26
C ALA A 67 11.40 -28.43 18.44
N LEU A 68 12.66 -28.10 18.73
CA LEU A 68 13.00 -27.04 19.68
C LEU A 68 12.44 -25.68 19.23
N TRP A 69 12.70 -25.28 17.99
CA TRP A 69 12.25 -24.01 17.42
C TRP A 69 10.73 -23.90 17.38
N GLU A 70 10.03 -24.92 16.87
CA GLU A 70 8.57 -25.00 16.85
C GLU A 70 7.95 -24.92 18.25
N SER A 71 8.59 -25.53 19.26
CA SER A 71 8.11 -25.47 20.64
C SER A 71 8.46 -24.17 21.37
N LEU A 72 9.42 -23.39 20.88
CA LEU A 72 9.67 -22.01 21.31
C LEU A 72 8.67 -21.07 20.63
N GLU A 73 8.46 -21.20 19.32
CA GLU A 73 7.44 -20.44 18.58
C GLU A 73 6.06 -20.66 19.20
N ARG A 74 5.58 -21.91 19.32
CA ARG A 74 4.25 -22.20 19.88
C ARG A 74 4.00 -21.62 21.29
N LYS A 75 5.05 -21.37 22.08
CA LYS A 75 4.93 -20.84 23.45
C LYS A 75 5.16 -19.34 23.57
N TYR A 76 6.01 -18.74 22.73
CA TYR A 76 6.46 -17.35 22.85
C TYR A 76 6.19 -16.48 21.61
N LYS A 77 5.86 -17.09 20.46
CA LYS A 77 5.25 -16.39 19.33
C LYS A 77 3.79 -16.19 19.70
N THR A 78 3.50 -15.08 20.37
CA THR A 78 2.14 -14.66 20.63
C THR A 78 1.49 -14.37 19.27
N GLU A 79 0.79 -15.35 18.71
CA GLU A 79 -0.20 -15.09 17.67
C GLU A 79 -1.41 -14.45 18.35
N ASP A 80 -1.22 -13.20 18.78
CA ASP A 80 -2.23 -12.50 19.55
C ASP A 80 -3.43 -12.23 18.65
N ALA A 81 -4.56 -12.87 18.95
CA ALA A 81 -5.82 -12.51 18.31
C ALA A 81 -6.15 -11.01 18.58
N GLY A 82 -5.57 -10.42 19.62
CA GLY A 82 -5.51 -8.97 19.87
C GLY A 82 -4.69 -8.19 18.84
N SER A 83 -3.48 -8.59 18.43
CA SER A 83 -2.65 -7.88 17.44
C SER A 83 -3.35 -7.80 16.09
N LYS A 84 -3.86 -8.93 15.58
CA LYS A 84 -4.64 -8.97 14.32
C LYS A 84 -5.87 -8.06 14.39
N LYS A 85 -6.65 -8.14 15.48
CA LYS A 85 -7.82 -7.26 15.70
C LYS A 85 -7.44 -5.79 15.83
N PHE A 86 -6.34 -5.48 16.51
CA PHE A 86 -5.85 -4.12 16.72
C PHE A 86 -5.41 -3.47 15.41
N VAL A 87 -4.64 -4.17 14.58
CA VAL A 87 -4.19 -3.66 13.29
C VAL A 87 -5.39 -3.50 12.32
N VAL A 88 -6.35 -4.44 12.32
CA VAL A 88 -7.61 -4.28 11.56
C VAL A 88 -8.41 -3.07 12.07
N GLY A 89 -8.52 -2.87 13.39
CA GLY A 89 -9.16 -1.69 13.98
C GLY A 89 -8.49 -0.39 13.53
N LYS A 90 -7.15 -0.29 13.67
CA LYS A 90 -6.31 0.82 13.19
C LYS A 90 -6.59 1.15 11.72
N PHE A 91 -6.73 0.14 10.86
CA PHE A 91 -7.07 0.31 9.44
C PHE A 91 -8.49 0.83 9.22
N LEU A 92 -9.49 0.30 9.93
CA LEU A 92 -10.88 0.72 9.80
C LEU A 92 -11.08 2.17 10.32
N ASP A 93 -10.46 2.50 11.45
CA ASP A 93 -10.58 3.79 12.12
C ASP A 93 -9.75 4.90 11.47
N PHE A 94 -8.63 4.57 10.81
CA PHE A 94 -7.81 5.54 10.08
C PHE A 94 -8.65 6.34 9.08
N LYS A 95 -8.56 7.67 9.12
CA LYS A 95 -9.23 8.60 8.21
C LYS A 95 -8.30 9.78 7.97
N MET A 96 -8.21 10.26 6.72
CA MET A 96 -7.42 11.46 6.46
C MET A 96 -8.16 12.71 6.91
N VAL A 97 -7.39 13.68 7.39
CA VAL A 97 -7.85 15.01 7.81
C VAL A 97 -7.25 16.10 6.93
N ASP A 98 -7.99 17.18 6.71
CA ASP A 98 -7.57 18.31 5.85
C ASP A 98 -6.42 19.16 6.44
N SER A 99 -6.08 18.95 7.72
CA SER A 99 -5.00 19.67 8.42
C SER A 99 -3.60 19.12 8.15
N LYS A 100 -3.49 17.93 7.55
CA LYS A 100 -2.24 17.28 7.13
C LYS A 100 -2.17 17.22 5.60
N THR A 101 -0.96 17.06 5.04
CA THR A 101 -0.83 16.70 3.62
C THR A 101 -1.41 15.31 3.38
N VAL A 102 -2.00 15.08 2.21
CA VAL A 102 -2.44 13.76 1.76
C VAL A 102 -1.22 12.85 1.61
N ILE A 103 -0.08 13.35 1.11
CA ILE A 103 1.12 12.52 0.94
C ILE A 103 1.69 11.98 2.26
N SER A 104 1.70 12.76 3.35
CA SER A 104 2.08 12.24 4.67
C SER A 104 1.11 11.17 5.17
N GLN A 105 -0.19 11.35 4.92
CA GLN A 105 -1.23 10.42 5.36
C GLN A 105 -1.30 9.15 4.50
N VAL A 106 -0.92 9.23 3.22
CA VAL A 106 -0.67 8.06 2.36
C VAL A 106 0.44 7.19 2.95
N GLN A 107 1.52 7.79 3.44
CA GLN A 107 2.62 7.06 4.09
C GLN A 107 2.15 6.41 5.41
N GLU A 108 1.40 7.13 6.25
CA GLU A 108 0.75 6.57 7.45
C GLU A 108 -0.15 5.36 7.09
N PHE A 109 -0.92 5.44 6.00
CA PHE A 109 -1.76 4.35 5.52
C PHE A 109 -0.95 3.14 4.98
N GLN A 110 0.15 3.38 4.25
CA GLN A 110 1.04 2.32 3.77
C GLN A 110 1.71 1.56 4.92
N LEU A 111 2.04 2.24 6.04
CA LEU A 111 2.53 1.58 7.24
C LEU A 111 1.47 0.63 7.83
N ILE A 112 0.19 1.04 7.86
CA ILE A 112 -0.90 0.15 8.31
C ILE A 112 -1.05 -1.06 7.38
N LEU A 113 -0.96 -0.89 6.06
CA LEU A 113 -0.99 -2.01 5.12
C LEU A 113 0.18 -2.98 5.34
N HIS A 114 1.37 -2.46 5.65
CA HIS A 114 2.53 -3.27 6.02
C HIS A 114 2.32 -4.03 7.34
N ASP A 115 1.75 -3.37 8.37
CA ASP A 115 1.38 -4.02 9.63
C ASP A 115 0.42 -5.20 9.39
N ILE A 116 -0.61 -5.02 8.54
CA ILE A 116 -1.57 -6.07 8.17
C ILE A 116 -0.86 -7.27 7.52
N HIS A 117 0.07 -6.99 6.59
CA HIS A 117 0.85 -8.03 5.92
C HIS A 117 1.80 -8.77 6.88
N ALA A 118 2.43 -8.06 7.83
CA ALA A 118 3.29 -8.65 8.85
C ALA A 118 2.54 -9.59 9.80
N GLU A 119 1.27 -9.30 10.08
CA GLU A 119 0.33 -10.17 10.83
C GLU A 119 -0.21 -11.36 9.99
N GLY A 120 0.30 -11.56 8.77
CA GLY A 120 -0.07 -12.66 7.87
C GLY A 120 -1.39 -12.49 7.12
N MET A 121 -1.96 -11.28 7.12
CA MET A 121 -3.20 -10.97 6.38
C MET A 121 -2.85 -10.32 5.03
N VAL A 122 -3.38 -10.87 3.93
CA VAL A 122 -3.13 -10.35 2.57
C VAL A 122 -4.36 -9.60 2.07
N LEU A 123 -4.20 -8.31 1.77
CA LEU A 123 -5.22 -7.48 1.12
C LEU A 123 -4.95 -7.38 -0.38
N GLY A 124 -5.94 -7.70 -1.22
CA GLY A 124 -5.82 -7.54 -2.68
C GLY A 124 -5.61 -6.08 -3.08
N GLU A 125 -4.79 -5.84 -4.11
CA GLU A 125 -4.40 -4.50 -4.56
C GLU A 125 -5.61 -3.58 -4.84
N SER A 126 -6.65 -4.12 -5.50
CA SER A 126 -7.91 -3.41 -5.77
C SER A 126 -8.62 -2.94 -4.50
N PHE A 127 -8.57 -3.72 -3.41
CA PHE A 127 -9.10 -3.33 -2.11
C PHE A 127 -8.24 -2.23 -1.46
N GLN A 128 -6.91 -2.32 -1.55
CA GLN A 128 -6.01 -1.27 -1.03
C GLN A 128 -6.24 0.08 -1.72
N VAL A 129 -6.40 0.06 -3.06
CA VAL A 129 -6.74 1.22 -3.88
C VAL A 129 -8.11 1.80 -3.50
N ALA A 130 -9.15 0.97 -3.43
CA ALA A 130 -10.50 1.40 -3.05
C ALA A 130 -10.54 1.97 -1.62
N ALA A 131 -9.87 1.32 -0.67
CA ALA A 131 -9.75 1.79 0.69
C ALA A 131 -9.05 3.16 0.76
N LEU A 132 -7.91 3.35 0.07
CA LEU A 132 -7.22 4.64 0.05
C LEU A 132 -8.09 5.76 -0.54
N ILE A 133 -8.85 5.49 -1.61
CA ILE A 133 -9.85 6.42 -2.17
C ILE A 133 -10.92 6.75 -1.13
N GLU A 134 -11.39 5.76 -0.36
CA GLU A 134 -12.35 6.02 0.71
C GLU A 134 -11.79 6.85 1.86
N LYS A 135 -10.51 6.67 2.22
CA LYS A 135 -9.86 7.41 3.30
C LYS A 135 -9.59 8.89 2.99
N LEU A 136 -9.63 9.32 1.72
CA LEU A 136 -9.33 10.70 1.31
C LEU A 136 -10.13 11.76 2.11
N PRO A 137 -9.50 12.90 2.46
CA PRO A 137 -10.08 13.83 3.41
C PRO A 137 -11.24 14.63 2.79
N PRO A 138 -12.13 15.23 3.61
CA PRO A 138 -13.37 15.86 3.14
C PRO A 138 -13.22 16.87 1.99
N THR A 139 -12.17 17.71 1.97
CA THR A 139 -11.99 18.67 0.86
C THR A 139 -11.70 17.98 -0.48
N TRP A 140 -11.28 16.72 -0.50
CA TRP A 140 -10.96 15.95 -1.70
C TRP A 140 -12.17 15.27 -2.36
N LYS A 141 -13.40 15.55 -1.91
CA LYS A 141 -14.66 14.95 -2.38
C LYS A 141 -14.77 14.82 -3.90
N ASP A 142 -14.50 15.87 -4.66
CA ASP A 142 -14.70 15.86 -6.12
C ASP A 142 -13.66 14.99 -6.83
N PHE A 143 -12.41 15.03 -6.37
CA PHE A 143 -11.34 14.14 -6.86
C PHE A 143 -11.63 12.68 -6.49
N LYS A 144 -12.14 12.44 -5.28
CA LYS A 144 -12.61 11.12 -4.83
C LYS A 144 -13.73 10.58 -5.73
N ASN A 145 -14.70 11.43 -6.11
CA ASN A 145 -15.76 11.06 -7.06
C ASN A 145 -15.21 10.76 -8.46
N TYR A 146 -14.28 11.59 -8.98
CA TYR A 146 -13.59 11.34 -10.24
C TYR A 146 -12.89 9.97 -10.26
N LEU A 147 -12.20 9.60 -9.17
CA LEU A 147 -11.55 8.30 -9.06
C LEU A 147 -12.56 7.14 -9.02
N LYS A 148 -13.68 7.27 -8.29
CA LYS A 148 -14.74 6.25 -8.23
C LYS A 148 -15.40 5.95 -9.58
N HIS A 149 -15.53 6.95 -10.45
CA HIS A 149 -16.13 6.78 -11.77
C HIS A 149 -15.13 6.32 -12.86
N LYS A 150 -13.85 6.18 -12.51
CA LYS A 150 -12.81 5.79 -13.47
C LYS A 150 -12.83 4.29 -13.73
N ARG A 151 -13.28 3.90 -14.93
CA ARG A 151 -13.41 2.49 -15.35
C ARG A 151 -12.08 1.76 -15.60
N LYS A 152 -10.96 2.47 -15.76
CA LYS A 152 -9.66 1.85 -15.97
C LYS A 152 -9.08 1.44 -14.61
N GLU A 153 -8.76 0.16 -14.44
CA GLU A 153 -7.99 -0.34 -13.31
C GLU A 153 -6.71 0.47 -13.11
N MET A 154 -6.35 0.67 -11.85
CA MET A 154 -5.19 1.47 -11.47
C MET A 154 -4.50 0.82 -10.29
N LYS A 155 -3.17 0.83 -10.34
CA LYS A 155 -2.33 0.31 -9.27
C LYS A 155 -2.28 1.26 -8.08
N LEU A 156 -1.80 0.77 -6.93
CA LEU A 156 -1.63 1.62 -5.76
C LEU A 156 -0.61 2.74 -6.02
N GLU A 157 0.48 2.44 -6.74
CA GLU A 157 1.50 3.43 -7.13
C GLU A 157 0.92 4.49 -8.06
N ASP A 158 0.10 4.09 -9.05
CA ASP A 158 -0.60 5.01 -9.96
C ASP A 158 -1.52 5.98 -9.20
N LEU A 159 -2.20 5.50 -8.15
CA LEU A 159 -3.02 6.32 -7.29
C LEU A 159 -2.16 7.33 -6.53
N ILE A 160 -1.07 6.89 -5.91
CA ILE A 160 -0.16 7.74 -5.12
C ILE A 160 0.45 8.85 -5.98
N VAL A 161 0.86 8.55 -7.22
CA VAL A 161 1.37 9.56 -8.17
C VAL A 161 0.29 10.61 -8.48
N ARG A 162 -0.95 10.19 -8.74
CA ARG A 162 -2.07 11.13 -9.00
C ARG A 162 -2.42 11.98 -7.79
N LEU A 163 -2.40 11.41 -6.58
CA LEU A 163 -2.61 12.17 -5.34
C LEU A 163 -1.53 13.24 -5.15
N ARG A 164 -0.27 12.97 -5.52
CA ARG A 164 0.81 13.97 -5.44
C ARG A 164 0.58 15.12 -6.41
N ILE A 165 0.28 14.82 -7.68
CA ILE A 165 0.00 15.82 -8.71
C ILE A 165 -1.19 16.71 -8.31
N GLU A 166 -2.27 16.10 -7.83
CA GLU A 166 -3.47 16.80 -7.39
C GLU A 166 -3.21 17.68 -6.15
N GLU A 167 -2.41 17.21 -5.18
CA GLU A 167 -2.06 18.02 -4.02
C GLU A 167 -1.27 19.27 -4.42
N ASP A 168 -0.32 19.14 -5.35
CA ASP A 168 0.48 20.26 -5.84
C ASP A 168 -0.33 21.23 -6.73
N ASN A 169 -1.28 20.73 -7.52
CA ASN A 169 -2.25 21.58 -8.24
C ASN A 169 -3.03 22.47 -7.26
N ARG A 170 -3.60 21.87 -6.21
CA ARG A 170 -4.42 22.59 -5.21
C ARG A 170 -3.60 23.58 -4.38
N LYS A 171 -2.33 23.29 -4.09
CA LYS A 171 -1.39 24.27 -3.51
C LYS A 171 -1.16 25.47 -4.43
N SER A 172 -1.13 25.25 -5.75
CA SER A 172 -0.94 26.32 -6.74
C SER A 172 -2.18 27.20 -6.91
N GLU A 173 -3.37 26.60 -6.91
CA GLU A 173 -4.65 27.31 -6.99
C GLU A 173 -4.90 28.18 -5.75
N LYS A 174 -4.64 27.66 -4.54
CA LYS A 174 -4.74 28.46 -3.30
C LYS A 174 -3.82 29.69 -3.33
N LYS A 175 -2.62 29.57 -3.89
CA LYS A 175 -1.71 30.72 -4.08
C LYS A 175 -2.30 31.72 -5.08
N ALA A 176 -2.82 31.27 -6.22
CA ALA A 176 -3.44 32.12 -7.23
C ALA A 176 -4.70 32.86 -6.70
N GLY A 177 -5.53 32.17 -5.91
CA GLY A 177 -6.74 32.75 -5.30
C GLY A 177 -6.43 33.86 -4.29
N ASN A 178 -5.36 33.72 -3.50
CA ASN A 178 -4.93 34.77 -2.56
C ASN A 178 -4.51 36.07 -3.29
N TYR A 179 -3.78 35.97 -4.42
CA TYR A 179 -3.45 37.15 -5.23
C TYR A 179 -4.70 37.85 -5.80
N HIS A 180 -5.80 37.13 -6.01
CA HIS A 180 -7.05 37.71 -6.50
C HIS A 180 -7.84 38.47 -5.43
N GLN A 181 -7.55 38.27 -4.13
CA GLN A 181 -8.19 39.02 -3.03
C GLN A 181 -7.51 40.37 -2.73
N GLU A 182 -6.25 40.56 -3.12
CA GLU A 182 -5.55 41.84 -2.99
C GLU A 182 -5.85 42.82 -4.14
N ALA A 183 -6.35 42.32 -5.27
CA ALA A 183 -6.70 43.12 -6.45
C ALA A 183 -8.14 43.68 -6.37
N LYS A 184 -8.34 44.81 -5.68
CA LYS A 184 -9.61 45.55 -5.72
C LYS A 184 -9.84 46.21 -7.09
N ALA A 185 -10.79 45.62 -7.84
CA ALA A 185 -11.67 46.22 -8.84
C ALA A 185 -11.06 47.06 -9.99
N ASN A 186 -11.24 46.57 -11.21
CA ASN A 186 -12.29 47.16 -12.06
C ASN A 186 -12.86 46.13 -13.04
N VAL A 187 -14.17 46.18 -13.29
CA VAL A 187 -14.86 45.26 -14.21
C VAL A 187 -14.86 45.84 -15.63
N VAL A 188 -14.32 45.08 -16.58
CA VAL A 188 -14.71 45.12 -17.99
C VAL A 188 -14.82 43.66 -18.43
N GLU A 189 -15.98 43.27 -18.95
CA GLU A 189 -16.16 41.96 -19.57
C GLU A 189 -15.30 41.86 -20.83
N GLN A 190 -14.45 40.83 -20.92
CA GLN A 190 -13.86 40.41 -22.19
C GLN A 190 -13.66 38.89 -22.21
N GLU A 191 -14.25 38.26 -23.22
CA GLU A 191 -14.27 36.81 -23.42
C GLU A 191 -12.87 36.24 -23.69
N LEU A 192 -12.22 35.59 -22.71
CA LEU A 192 -10.96 34.88 -22.92
C LEU A 192 -10.88 33.53 -22.17
N CYS A 193 -11.81 32.62 -22.46
CA CYS A 193 -11.86 31.29 -21.85
C CYS A 193 -10.89 30.25 -22.48
N ALA A 194 -9.97 30.65 -23.37
CA ALA A 194 -9.18 29.72 -24.20
C ALA A 194 -7.67 29.67 -23.95
N ILE A 195 -7.07 30.69 -23.29
CA ILE A 195 -5.61 30.92 -23.41
C ILE A 195 -4.76 30.21 -22.32
N VAL A 196 -5.31 29.89 -21.15
CA VAL A 196 -4.52 29.36 -20.02
C VAL A 196 -4.00 27.93 -20.25
N LEU A 197 -4.75 27.09 -20.99
CA LEU A 197 -4.41 25.67 -21.20
C LEU A 197 -3.25 25.45 -22.18
N VAL A 198 -3.04 26.34 -23.15
CA VAL A 198 -1.98 26.16 -24.18
C VAL A 198 -0.59 26.38 -23.60
N ARG A 199 -0.44 27.27 -22.61
CA ARG A 199 0.88 27.75 -22.15
C ARG A 199 1.71 26.74 -21.34
N ARG A 200 1.11 25.62 -20.90
CA ARG A 200 1.80 24.58 -20.11
C ARG A 200 2.33 23.41 -20.95
N VAL A 201 1.84 23.23 -22.18
CA VAL A 201 2.27 22.13 -23.08
C VAL A 201 3.62 22.43 -23.73
N CYS A 202 3.95 23.70 -24.01
CA CYS A 202 5.18 24.07 -24.71
C CYS A 202 6.48 24.06 -23.88
N LYS A 203 6.46 23.69 -22.59
CA LYS A 203 7.68 23.73 -21.73
C LYS A 203 8.40 22.39 -21.52
N PHE A 204 7.85 21.30 -22.04
CA PHE A 204 8.50 19.99 -22.15
C PHE A 204 8.13 19.35 -23.49
N GLY A 205 8.98 19.53 -24.50
CA GLY A 205 8.81 18.85 -25.77
C GLY A 205 9.41 17.45 -25.73
N VAL A 206 8.59 16.41 -25.84
CA VAL A 206 8.78 15.27 -26.75
C VAL A 206 7.39 14.75 -27.18
N LEU A 207 7.27 14.48 -28.47
CA LEU A 207 6.12 14.02 -29.25
C LEU A 207 5.41 12.75 -28.71
N LEU A 208 4.07 12.72 -28.79
CA LEU A 208 3.31 11.83 -29.70
C LEU A 208 1.78 12.04 -29.60
N PHE A 209 1.12 12.02 -30.77
CA PHE A 209 -0.35 12.07 -31.03
C PHE A 209 -1.01 10.68 -30.83
N PRO A 210 -2.34 10.48 -31.03
CA PRO A 210 -3.52 11.37 -30.87
C PRO A 210 -4.67 10.71 -30.06
N ASP A 211 -5.80 11.44 -29.97
CA ASP A 211 -7.21 10.99 -30.14
C ASP A 211 -8.23 11.34 -29.05
N VAL A 212 -9.47 11.48 -29.53
CA VAL A 212 -10.74 11.78 -28.84
C VAL A 212 -11.01 13.25 -28.49
N LEU A 213 -11.61 13.94 -29.46
CA LEU A 213 -12.49 15.10 -29.24
C LEU A 213 -13.68 14.73 -28.33
N PRO A 214 -14.11 15.60 -27.41
CA PRO A 214 -15.30 15.35 -26.59
C PRO A 214 -16.60 15.67 -27.35
N VAL A 215 -17.50 14.69 -27.45
CA VAL A 215 -18.89 14.91 -27.85
C VAL A 215 -19.67 15.49 -26.67
N TYR A 216 -20.25 16.69 -26.84
CA TYR A 216 -21.22 17.25 -25.91
C TYR A 216 -22.65 16.84 -26.30
N PRO A 217 -23.51 16.40 -25.35
CA PRO A 217 -24.91 16.13 -25.63
C PRO A 217 -25.76 17.41 -25.57
N GLU A 218 -26.67 17.56 -26.55
CA GLU A 218 -27.73 18.56 -26.54
C GLU A 218 -28.81 18.30 -25.47
N ARG A 219 -29.73 19.27 -25.35
CA ARG A 219 -31.02 19.32 -24.60
C ARG A 219 -30.91 19.94 -23.21
N LEU A 220 -31.85 20.79 -22.77
CA LEU A 220 -33.07 21.34 -23.38
C LEU A 220 -33.46 22.58 -22.55
N PHE A 221 -33.88 23.70 -23.15
CA PHE A 221 -34.65 24.70 -22.39
C PHE A 221 -35.76 25.33 -23.23
N VAL A 222 -36.98 25.22 -22.72
CA VAL A 222 -38.23 25.67 -23.34
C VAL A 222 -38.49 27.12 -22.94
N ARG A 223 -38.81 28.00 -23.90
CA ARG A 223 -39.55 29.25 -23.65
C ARG A 223 -40.52 29.59 -24.81
N ARG A 224 -41.83 29.61 -24.48
CA ARG A 224 -42.82 30.59 -24.99
C ARG A 224 -42.76 31.84 -24.08
N PRO A 225 -43.45 32.98 -24.35
CA PRO A 225 -44.47 33.27 -25.38
C PRO A 225 -43.96 34.35 -26.38
N LEU A 226 -44.75 35.05 -27.23
CA LEU A 226 -46.22 35.17 -27.43
C LEU A 226 -46.53 35.34 -28.94
N ALA A 227 -47.62 36.06 -29.28
CA ALA A 227 -47.98 36.56 -30.62
C ALA A 227 -48.49 38.02 -30.46
N PRO A 228 -48.68 38.82 -31.53
CA PRO A 228 -49.94 38.73 -32.29
C PRO A 228 -49.89 39.09 -33.80
N LEU A 229 -50.92 38.60 -34.53
CA LEU A 229 -51.66 39.24 -35.67
C LEU A 229 -50.85 39.78 -36.88
N ARG A 230 -51.02 39.20 -38.09
CA ARG A 230 -51.92 39.68 -39.19
C ARG A 230 -51.43 40.97 -39.88
N ASP A 231 -51.75 41.29 -41.13
CA ASP A 231 -52.30 40.54 -42.27
C ASP A 231 -51.18 40.51 -43.35
N GLU A 232 -51.22 39.72 -44.42
CA GLU A 232 -52.28 38.85 -44.95
C GLU A 232 -51.92 37.36 -44.81
#